data_AF-A0A960XCX8-F1
#
_entry.id   AF-A0A960XCX8-F1
#
_cell.length_a   1.000
_cell.length_b   1.000
_cell.length_c   1.000
_cell.angle_alpha   90.00
_cell.angle_beta   90.00
_cell.angle_gamma   90.00
#
_symmetry.space_group_name_H-M   'P 1'
#
loop_
_entity.id
_entity.type
_entity.pdbx_description
1 polymer ?
#
loop_
_entity_poly.entity_id
_entity_poly.type
_entity_poly.pdbx_seq_one_letter_code
_entity_poly.pdbx_strand_id
1 'polypeptide(L)'
;MLQKWILFFFLFIGSALFGETWNVDANGTWSNPANWNPASVPNSPAATADFGSAISAPRTVTIDGTFEINTLTIDSGQRYTLTEGILRPQSAITVNIGSGEADHKIESNIELTAGPIDIVNNSSASPLALTGSISGPHAVNIDGPGFPSMVIFEGNNSYTGNTTWGNSNVRLQGTTKSLQGIFEMPGRVVVQQDFPGILDAEFSAGGGFVTIENLGSGIIYLTRDSSAFQGTLSIEKGELNMNATMGNDVVVGANGKLSGNATILDSLSYTGTLSPGNSIGVIKVGGNLIQTISAFGEGTLIIEVSPDGRNDELDVTGSASLNNLGTLAIEPLPGFYTGDERYTFLKAAGGITGEIATVTAPYDLSPTVEYFATTAVINLNFVGGLPPVEIETLTGNDREIAEYIFCPGFYPTDPDLYLTLNEFIGLPPDVFVQKLPQFSPVQFGALPQTLLQNNHRIADTIAIQTENLFLCNSCKKNETCKKTKVWVAPIGQWQGQRPAQGQIGYNAQTFG
;
A
#
# COMPACT_ATOMS: atom_id res chain seq x y z
N MET A 1 -28.93 17.98 30.82
CA MET A 1 -29.67 17.20 29.81
C MET A 1 -29.27 15.75 29.99
N LEU A 2 -30.21 14.89 30.37
CA LEU A 2 -29.94 13.50 30.78
C LEU A 2 -29.48 12.66 29.58
N GLN A 3 -28.30 12.07 29.70
CA GLN A 3 -27.76 11.07 28.79
C GLN A 3 -28.44 9.73 29.12
N LYS A 4 -29.28 9.22 28.20
CA LYS A 4 -29.89 7.89 28.31
C LYS A 4 -28.82 6.84 28.08
N TRP A 5 -28.30 6.27 29.17
CA TRP A 5 -27.60 4.98 29.12
C TRP A 5 -28.66 3.89 28.99
N ILE A 6 -28.78 3.30 27.81
CA ILE A 6 -29.55 2.07 27.62
C ILE A 6 -28.63 0.94 28.10
N LEU A 7 -28.74 0.58 29.37
CA LEU A 7 -28.26 -0.72 29.85
C LEU A 7 -29.19 -1.79 29.27
N PHE A 8 -28.72 -2.58 28.31
CA PHE A 8 -29.37 -3.85 27.96
C PHE A 8 -29.13 -4.83 29.11
N PHE A 9 -30.07 -4.85 30.06
CA PHE A 9 -30.16 -5.92 31.05
C PHE A 9 -30.93 -7.07 30.38
N PHE A 10 -30.24 -8.10 29.92
CA PHE A 10 -30.88 -9.36 29.52
C PHE A 10 -31.48 -10.02 30.77
N LEU A 11 -32.74 -9.70 31.04
CA LEU A 11 -33.55 -10.48 31.96
C LEU A 11 -33.97 -11.76 31.23
N PHE A 12 -33.31 -12.88 31.54
CA PHE A 12 -33.77 -14.22 31.17
C PHE A 12 -35.11 -14.49 31.85
N ILE A 13 -36.21 -14.06 31.24
CA ILE A 13 -37.53 -14.60 31.55
C ILE A 13 -37.63 -15.91 30.79
N GLY A 14 -37.46 -17.02 31.49
CA GLY A 14 -37.66 -18.36 30.95
C GLY A 14 -39.12 -18.58 30.54
N SER A 15 -39.44 -18.26 29.29
CA SER A 15 -40.48 -18.93 28.53
C SER A 15 -39.79 -19.72 27.43
N ALA A 16 -39.71 -21.05 27.59
CA ALA A 16 -39.17 -21.94 26.57
C ALA A 16 -40.07 -21.89 25.32
N LEU A 17 -39.68 -21.07 24.34
CA LEU A 17 -40.03 -21.31 22.94
C LEU A 17 -39.19 -22.51 22.50
N PHE A 18 -39.83 -23.62 22.15
CA PHE A 18 -39.16 -24.83 21.68
C PHE A 18 -38.48 -24.54 20.33
N GLY A 19 -37.17 -24.29 20.32
CA GLY A 19 -36.37 -24.31 19.10
C GLY A 19 -36.15 -25.75 18.61
N GLU A 20 -35.92 -25.93 17.32
CA GLU A 20 -35.52 -27.22 16.78
C GLU A 20 -34.00 -27.38 16.87
N THR A 21 -33.56 -28.40 17.59
CA THR A 21 -32.15 -28.66 17.87
C THR A 21 -31.57 -29.71 16.93
N TRP A 22 -30.40 -29.46 16.35
CA TRP A 22 -29.66 -30.47 15.59
C TRP A 22 -29.35 -31.69 16.45
N ASN A 23 -29.71 -32.89 16.00
CA ASN A 23 -29.74 -34.10 16.83
C ASN A 23 -28.79 -35.23 16.38
N VAL A 24 -28.04 -35.04 15.28
CA VAL A 24 -27.19 -36.10 14.69
C VAL A 24 -25.71 -35.77 14.84
N ASP A 25 -24.92 -36.74 15.33
CA ASP A 25 -23.46 -36.70 15.28
C ASP A 25 -22.91 -37.09 13.90
N ALA A 26 -23.32 -36.37 12.85
CA ALA A 26 -22.86 -36.57 11.48
C ALA A 26 -23.02 -35.29 10.66
N ASN A 27 -22.41 -35.28 9.47
CA ASN A 27 -22.79 -34.29 8.45
C ASN A 27 -24.23 -34.57 8.00
N GLY A 28 -24.96 -33.53 7.61
CA GLY A 28 -26.32 -33.69 7.14
C GLY A 28 -26.87 -32.46 6.43
N THR A 29 -28.07 -32.59 5.88
CA THR A 29 -28.80 -31.51 5.21
C THR A 29 -29.79 -30.85 6.17
N TRP A 30 -29.99 -29.54 6.01
CA TRP A 30 -30.93 -28.75 6.81
C TRP A 30 -32.38 -29.20 6.57
N SER A 31 -32.74 -29.50 5.32
CA SER A 31 -34.11 -29.89 4.93
C SER A 31 -34.61 -31.23 5.47
N ASN A 32 -33.75 -32.07 6.05
CA ASN A 32 -34.13 -33.39 6.56
C ASN A 32 -34.70 -33.29 7.99
N PRO A 33 -36.01 -33.50 8.22
CA PRO A 33 -36.61 -33.37 9.54
C PRO A 33 -36.03 -34.35 10.57
N ALA A 34 -35.49 -35.49 10.13
CA ALA A 34 -34.90 -36.48 11.03
C ALA A 34 -33.61 -35.97 11.72
N ASN A 35 -32.98 -34.92 11.17
CA ASN A 35 -31.78 -34.32 11.75
C ASN A 35 -32.08 -33.34 12.89
N TRP A 36 -33.36 -33.05 13.15
CA TRP A 36 -33.81 -32.07 14.12
C TRP A 36 -34.61 -32.73 15.25
N ASN A 37 -34.57 -32.13 16.44
CA ASN A 37 -35.41 -32.48 17.58
C ASN A 37 -36.11 -31.22 18.12
N PRO A 38 -37.46 -31.15 18.12
CA PRO A 38 -38.39 -32.11 17.51
C PRO A 38 -38.14 -32.29 16.01
N ALA A 39 -38.65 -33.38 15.42
CA ALA A 39 -38.42 -33.76 14.01
C ALA A 39 -39.18 -32.84 13.02
N SER A 40 -38.85 -31.56 13.05
CA SER A 40 -39.36 -30.46 12.24
C SER A 40 -38.17 -29.61 11.79
N VAL A 41 -38.24 -29.09 10.57
CA VAL A 41 -37.17 -28.26 10.01
C VAL A 41 -37.40 -26.80 10.41
N PRO A 42 -36.42 -26.10 11.02
CA PRO A 42 -36.48 -24.66 11.19
C PRO A 42 -36.64 -23.95 9.84
N ASN A 43 -37.84 -23.43 9.59
CA ASN A 43 -38.13 -22.67 8.37
C ASN A 43 -39.38 -21.77 8.53
N SER A 44 -39.32 -20.83 9.48
CA SER A 44 -40.37 -19.82 9.66
C SER A 44 -39.82 -18.54 10.31
N PRO A 45 -40.54 -17.41 10.19
CA PRO A 45 -40.24 -16.17 10.91
C PRO A 45 -40.02 -16.29 12.41
N ALA A 46 -40.58 -17.34 13.05
CA ALA A 46 -40.49 -17.58 14.48
C ALA A 46 -39.58 -18.77 14.83
N ALA A 47 -38.99 -19.44 13.84
CA ALA A 47 -38.22 -20.66 14.04
C ALA A 47 -36.88 -20.36 14.73
N THR A 48 -36.45 -21.24 15.61
CA THR A 48 -35.15 -21.16 16.27
C THR A 48 -34.36 -22.41 15.93
N ALA A 49 -33.25 -22.25 15.20
CA ALA A 49 -32.35 -23.35 14.88
C ALA A 49 -31.23 -23.42 15.91
N ASP A 50 -31.17 -24.51 16.69
CA ASP A 50 -30.20 -24.67 17.76
C ASP A 50 -29.17 -25.77 17.44
N PHE A 51 -27.90 -25.40 17.45
CA PHE A 51 -26.76 -26.30 17.26
C PHE A 51 -26.03 -26.52 18.58
N GLY A 52 -26.41 -27.58 19.28
CA GLY A 52 -25.86 -27.93 20.59
C GLY A 52 -24.74 -28.98 20.54
N SER A 53 -24.49 -29.63 21.68
CA SER A 53 -23.46 -30.67 21.88
C SER A 53 -23.78 -32.04 21.25
N ALA A 54 -24.62 -32.09 20.21
CA ALA A 54 -25.00 -33.34 19.54
C ALA A 54 -23.83 -33.99 18.78
N ILE A 55 -22.78 -33.22 18.49
CA ILE A 55 -21.63 -33.65 17.69
C ILE A 55 -20.39 -33.90 18.57
N SER A 56 -19.58 -34.91 18.21
CA SER A 56 -18.34 -35.25 18.91
C SER A 56 -17.06 -34.87 18.15
N ALA A 57 -17.21 -34.40 16.91
CA ALA A 57 -16.15 -33.92 16.03
C ALA A 57 -16.72 -32.81 15.12
N PRO A 58 -15.89 -32.01 14.41
CA PRO A 58 -16.37 -31.02 13.46
C PRO A 58 -17.35 -31.58 12.43
N ARG A 59 -18.52 -30.95 12.28
CA ARG A 59 -19.58 -31.37 11.33
C ARG A 59 -19.97 -30.25 10.38
N THR A 60 -20.37 -30.66 9.18
CA THR A 60 -20.91 -29.79 8.15
C THR A 60 -22.42 -30.01 8.02
N VAL A 61 -23.16 -28.90 8.06
CA VAL A 61 -24.60 -28.88 7.82
C VAL A 61 -24.82 -28.12 6.52
N THR A 62 -25.32 -28.83 5.51
CA THR A 62 -25.61 -28.24 4.20
C THR A 62 -26.96 -27.55 4.24
N ILE A 63 -26.97 -26.23 4.03
CA ILE A 63 -28.17 -25.42 3.82
C ILE A 63 -28.60 -25.63 2.37
N ASP A 64 -29.44 -26.63 2.12
CA ASP A 64 -29.82 -27.10 0.78
C ASP A 64 -31.01 -26.32 0.18
N GLY A 65 -31.03 -25.00 0.39
CA GLY A 65 -32.10 -24.12 -0.06
C GLY A 65 -32.05 -22.74 0.58
N THR A 66 -33.21 -22.10 0.66
CA THR A 66 -33.40 -20.85 1.39
C THR A 66 -34.29 -21.12 2.60
N PHE A 67 -33.79 -20.84 3.80
CA PHE A 67 -34.52 -21.09 5.04
C PHE A 67 -34.68 -19.80 5.84
N GLU A 68 -35.90 -19.56 6.29
CA GLU A 68 -36.25 -18.44 7.15
C GLU A 68 -36.20 -18.87 8.61
N ILE A 69 -35.53 -18.08 9.45
CA ILE A 69 -35.41 -18.35 10.89
C ILE A 69 -35.52 -17.04 11.66
N ASN A 70 -35.99 -17.08 12.90
CA ASN A 70 -35.86 -15.95 13.81
C ASN A 70 -34.44 -15.86 14.35
N THR A 71 -33.98 -16.96 14.95
CA THR A 71 -32.73 -17.06 15.67
C THR A 71 -31.94 -18.29 15.24
N LEU A 72 -30.63 -18.13 15.10
CA LEU A 72 -29.67 -19.24 15.00
C LEU A 72 -28.82 -19.24 16.26
N THR A 73 -28.85 -20.32 17.04
CA THR A 73 -27.98 -20.49 18.21
C THR A 73 -26.94 -21.56 17.94
N ILE A 74 -25.67 -21.29 18.21
CA ILE A 74 -24.61 -22.29 18.21
C ILE A 74 -23.96 -22.32 19.60
N ASP A 75 -24.08 -23.47 20.27
CA ASP A 75 -23.53 -23.71 21.60
C ASP A 75 -22.92 -25.11 21.66
N SER A 76 -21.74 -25.25 21.05
CA SER A 76 -21.04 -26.53 20.94
C SER A 76 -19.54 -26.35 21.12
N GLY A 77 -18.93 -27.28 21.85
CA GLY A 77 -17.46 -27.37 21.93
C GLY A 77 -16.80 -27.91 20.66
N GLN A 78 -17.57 -28.31 19.66
CA GLN A 78 -17.11 -28.82 18.36
C GLN A 78 -17.62 -27.93 17.23
N ARG A 79 -16.82 -27.76 16.17
CA ARG A 79 -17.16 -26.87 15.05
C ARG A 79 -18.37 -27.38 14.27
N TYR A 80 -19.41 -26.56 14.22
CA TYR A 80 -20.37 -26.54 13.11
C TYR A 80 -19.89 -25.65 11.96
N THR A 81 -19.98 -26.18 10.74
CA THR A 81 -19.87 -25.43 9.49
C THR A 81 -21.24 -25.46 8.80
N LEU A 82 -21.92 -24.31 8.71
CA LEU A 82 -23.12 -24.16 7.90
C LEU A 82 -22.71 -23.75 6.50
N THR A 83 -22.94 -24.59 5.50
CA THR A 83 -22.42 -24.38 4.13
C THR A 83 -23.53 -24.37 3.09
N GLU A 84 -23.25 -23.75 1.94
CA GLU A 84 -24.19 -23.55 0.83
C GLU A 84 -25.45 -22.74 1.19
N GLY A 85 -26.37 -22.58 0.25
CA GLY A 85 -27.70 -22.00 0.49
C GLY A 85 -27.75 -20.57 1.03
N ILE A 86 -28.93 -20.22 1.54
CA ILE A 86 -29.26 -18.90 2.07
C ILE A 86 -30.01 -19.04 3.40
N LEU A 87 -29.53 -18.36 4.43
CA LEU A 87 -30.25 -18.14 5.68
C LEU A 87 -30.89 -16.74 5.69
N ARG A 88 -32.15 -16.66 6.12
CA ARG A 88 -32.89 -15.40 6.32
C ARG A 88 -33.23 -15.23 7.81
N PRO A 89 -32.26 -14.85 8.65
CA PRO A 89 -32.49 -14.55 10.06
C PRO A 89 -33.33 -13.27 10.21
N GLN A 90 -34.27 -13.27 11.17
CA GLN A 90 -35.10 -12.09 11.47
C GLN A 90 -34.66 -11.33 12.73
N SER A 91 -33.87 -11.96 13.61
CA SER A 91 -33.43 -11.34 14.86
C SER A 91 -31.93 -11.53 15.08
N ALA A 92 -31.46 -12.75 15.32
CA ALA A 92 -30.10 -12.94 15.82
C ALA A 92 -29.40 -14.20 15.31
N ILE A 93 -28.08 -14.10 15.17
CA ILE A 93 -27.15 -15.23 15.15
C ILE A 93 -26.33 -15.14 16.43
N THR A 94 -26.46 -16.12 17.30
CA THR A 94 -25.80 -16.11 18.61
C THR A 94 -24.92 -17.34 18.76
N VAL A 95 -23.64 -17.11 19.01
CA VAL A 95 -22.70 -18.13 19.46
C VAL A 95 -22.58 -17.98 20.98
N ASN A 96 -23.11 -18.95 21.73
CA ASN A 96 -23.23 -18.87 23.20
C ASN A 96 -22.13 -19.61 23.96
N ILE A 97 -21.07 -20.03 23.27
CA ILE A 97 -20.04 -20.87 23.88
C ILE A 97 -19.45 -20.19 25.11
N GLY A 98 -19.71 -20.76 26.30
CA GLY A 98 -19.13 -20.26 27.54
C GLY A 98 -17.60 -20.44 27.61
N SER A 99 -17.08 -21.60 27.17
CA SER A 99 -15.65 -21.96 27.29
C SER A 99 -15.21 -23.14 26.39
N GLY A 100 -15.40 -23.04 25.06
CA GLY A 100 -15.07 -24.07 24.08
C GLY A 100 -14.34 -23.51 22.85
N GLU A 101 -13.38 -24.26 22.33
CA GLU A 101 -12.37 -23.86 21.33
C GLU A 101 -12.86 -23.89 19.86
N ALA A 102 -14.15 -24.10 19.61
CA ALA A 102 -14.65 -24.30 18.25
C ALA A 102 -14.76 -22.98 17.46
N ASP A 103 -13.98 -22.85 16.39
CA ASP A 103 -14.06 -21.79 15.37
C ASP A 103 -15.22 -22.05 14.40
N HIS A 104 -16.44 -21.73 14.83
CA HIS A 104 -17.66 -21.91 14.03
C HIS A 104 -17.62 -21.13 12.72
N LYS A 105 -18.20 -21.74 11.68
CA LYS A 105 -18.25 -21.15 10.34
C LYS A 105 -19.67 -21.12 9.80
N ILE A 106 -20.04 -19.96 9.26
CA ILE A 106 -21.24 -19.77 8.47
C ILE A 106 -20.77 -19.35 7.07
N GLU A 107 -20.68 -20.35 6.20
CA GLU A 107 -20.33 -20.21 4.79
C GLU A 107 -21.59 -20.02 3.91
N SER A 108 -22.77 -20.30 4.45
CA SER A 108 -24.04 -19.97 3.81
C SER A 108 -24.22 -18.46 3.68
N ASN A 109 -24.82 -18.02 2.58
CA ASN A 109 -25.18 -16.62 2.42
C ASN A 109 -26.26 -16.22 3.45
N ILE A 110 -26.23 -14.97 3.88
CA ILE A 110 -27.23 -14.38 4.77
C ILE A 110 -27.95 -13.28 4.01
N GLU A 111 -29.28 -13.29 4.03
CA GLU A 111 -30.11 -12.28 3.38
C GLU A 111 -31.03 -11.60 4.39
N LEU A 112 -30.77 -10.31 4.65
CA LEU A 112 -31.47 -9.49 5.62
C LEU A 112 -32.74 -8.92 5.01
N THR A 113 -33.82 -9.72 4.98
CA THR A 113 -35.09 -9.33 4.32
C THR A 113 -36.11 -8.69 5.26
N ALA A 114 -36.05 -8.97 6.57
CA ALA A 114 -37.09 -8.59 7.53
C ALA A 114 -36.69 -7.48 8.51
N GLY A 115 -35.40 -7.35 8.81
CA GLY A 115 -34.91 -6.43 9.84
C GLY A 115 -33.39 -6.52 10.00
N PRO A 116 -32.80 -5.73 10.93
CA PRO A 116 -31.40 -5.84 11.28
C PRO A 116 -31.11 -7.20 11.91
N ILE A 117 -29.85 -7.62 11.86
CA ILE A 117 -29.38 -8.85 12.50
C ILE A 117 -28.43 -8.54 13.64
N ASP A 118 -28.63 -9.17 14.80
CA ASP A 118 -27.67 -9.17 15.89
C ASP A 118 -26.77 -10.41 15.80
N ILE A 119 -25.49 -10.21 15.51
CA ILE A 119 -24.45 -11.25 15.47
C ILE A 119 -23.66 -11.15 16.77
N VAL A 120 -23.91 -12.10 17.67
CA VAL A 120 -23.33 -12.11 19.01
C VAL A 120 -22.37 -13.28 19.13
N ASN A 121 -21.08 -13.01 19.32
CA ASN A 121 -20.12 -14.05 19.69
C ASN A 121 -19.77 -13.94 21.18
N ASN A 122 -20.40 -14.78 22.01
CA ASN A 122 -20.13 -14.85 23.44
C ASN A 122 -18.86 -15.61 23.81
N SER A 123 -18.14 -16.19 22.83
CA SER A 123 -16.86 -16.84 23.07
C SER A 123 -15.77 -15.82 23.37
N SER A 124 -14.95 -16.12 24.37
CA SER A 124 -13.73 -15.35 24.71
C SER A 124 -12.47 -15.92 24.05
N ALA A 125 -12.56 -17.00 23.27
CA ALA A 125 -11.38 -17.65 22.69
C ALA A 125 -11.51 -17.97 21.19
N SER A 126 -12.75 -18.19 20.72
CA SER A 126 -13.00 -18.76 19.40
C SER A 126 -13.71 -17.75 18.50
N PRO A 127 -13.18 -17.48 17.28
CA PRO A 127 -13.86 -16.59 16.35
C PRO A 127 -15.11 -17.24 15.76
N LEU A 128 -16.10 -16.41 15.42
CA LEU A 128 -17.17 -16.76 14.49
C LEU A 128 -16.78 -16.25 13.10
N ALA A 129 -16.58 -17.15 12.13
CA ALA A 129 -16.31 -16.78 10.75
C ALA A 129 -17.57 -16.81 9.89
N LEU A 130 -17.86 -15.69 9.24
CA LEU A 130 -18.94 -15.48 8.28
C LEU A 130 -18.30 -15.30 6.91
N THR A 131 -18.22 -16.40 6.16
CA THR A 131 -17.54 -16.43 4.86
C THR A 131 -18.53 -16.37 3.70
N GLY A 132 -19.79 -16.69 3.94
CA GLY A 132 -20.89 -16.37 3.04
C GLY A 132 -21.13 -14.86 2.97
N SER A 133 -21.70 -14.39 1.86
CA SER A 133 -22.07 -12.98 1.71
C SER A 133 -23.27 -12.63 2.58
N ILE A 134 -23.24 -11.44 3.20
CA ILE A 134 -24.38 -10.82 3.85
C ILE A 134 -24.94 -9.75 2.88
N SER A 135 -26.24 -9.81 2.63
CA SER A 135 -26.95 -8.94 1.66
C SER A 135 -28.29 -8.45 2.21
N GLY A 136 -28.88 -7.43 1.59
CA GLY A 136 -30.19 -6.89 1.95
C GLY A 136 -30.16 -5.48 2.55
N PRO A 137 -31.32 -4.81 2.72
CA PRO A 137 -31.34 -3.39 3.06
C PRO A 137 -31.06 -3.06 4.54
N HIS A 138 -30.94 -4.05 5.41
CA HIS A 138 -30.91 -3.85 6.85
C HIS A 138 -29.50 -3.88 7.45
N ALA A 139 -29.40 -3.47 8.72
CA ALA A 139 -28.14 -3.33 9.45
C ALA A 139 -27.62 -4.68 9.98
N VAL A 140 -26.31 -4.73 10.22
CA VAL A 140 -25.62 -5.81 10.92
C VAL A 140 -25.09 -5.26 12.23
N ASN A 141 -25.50 -5.83 13.35
CA ASN A 141 -25.02 -5.44 14.67
C ASN A 141 -24.11 -6.53 15.19
N ILE A 142 -22.93 -6.16 15.71
CA ILE A 142 -21.92 -7.08 16.21
C ILE A 142 -21.81 -6.90 17.72
N ASP A 143 -21.91 -7.98 18.49
CA ASP A 143 -21.79 -7.91 19.95
C ASP A 143 -21.01 -9.11 20.54
N GLY A 144 -20.63 -8.99 21.81
CA GLY A 144 -19.93 -10.01 22.58
C GLY A 144 -19.44 -9.51 23.94
N PRO A 145 -18.83 -10.37 24.78
CA PRO A 145 -18.35 -10.03 26.11
C PRO A 145 -17.15 -9.06 26.12
N GLY A 146 -16.64 -8.71 24.94
CA GLY A 146 -15.41 -7.97 24.74
C GLY A 146 -14.21 -8.88 24.47
N PHE A 147 -13.03 -8.29 24.40
CA PHE A 147 -11.78 -8.94 24.04
C PHE A 147 -11.56 -10.18 24.93
N PRO A 148 -11.20 -11.35 24.35
CA PRO A 148 -10.79 -11.59 22.96
C PRO A 148 -11.90 -11.90 21.93
N SER A 149 -13.19 -11.73 22.25
CA SER A 149 -14.29 -12.07 21.34
C SER A 149 -14.10 -11.48 19.93
N MET A 150 -14.27 -12.34 18.92
CA MET A 150 -13.99 -12.02 17.53
C MET A 150 -15.08 -12.51 16.58
N VAL A 151 -15.49 -11.62 15.68
CA VAL A 151 -16.29 -11.96 14.50
C VAL A 151 -15.44 -11.68 13.26
N ILE A 152 -15.43 -12.61 12.30
CA ILE A 152 -14.64 -12.49 11.06
C ILE A 152 -15.60 -12.47 9.87
N PHE A 153 -15.59 -11.40 9.09
CA PHE A 153 -16.29 -11.31 7.80
C PHE A 153 -15.31 -11.56 6.66
N GLU A 154 -15.46 -12.68 5.97
CA GLU A 154 -14.66 -13.01 4.78
C GLU A 154 -15.48 -12.90 3.48
N GLY A 155 -16.80 -12.90 3.58
CA GLY A 155 -17.71 -12.76 2.45
C GLY A 155 -17.70 -11.35 1.85
N ASN A 156 -17.91 -11.25 0.53
CA ASN A 156 -18.15 -9.97 -0.13
C ASN A 156 -19.57 -9.50 0.20
N ASN A 157 -19.66 -8.57 1.14
CA ASN A 157 -20.94 -8.12 1.66
C ASN A 157 -21.56 -7.03 0.77
N SER A 158 -22.89 -7.00 0.72
CA SER A 158 -23.67 -6.05 -0.09
C SER A 158 -24.90 -5.51 0.64
N TYR A 159 -25.00 -5.73 1.95
CA TYR A 159 -26.04 -5.10 2.76
C TYR A 159 -25.85 -3.57 2.78
N THR A 160 -26.95 -2.82 2.82
CA THR A 160 -26.89 -1.34 2.76
C THR A 160 -27.16 -0.66 4.11
N GLY A 161 -27.54 -1.43 5.13
CA GLY A 161 -27.65 -0.91 6.49
C GLY A 161 -26.28 -0.72 7.15
N ASN A 162 -26.28 -0.08 8.33
CA ASN A 162 -25.06 0.17 9.09
C ASN A 162 -24.45 -1.13 9.64
N THR A 163 -23.15 -1.09 9.96
CA THR A 163 -22.50 -2.12 10.78
C THR A 163 -22.31 -1.52 12.17
N THR A 164 -23.09 -1.92 13.15
CA THR A 164 -22.98 -1.35 14.51
C THR A 164 -22.28 -2.31 15.46
N TRP A 165 -21.63 -1.80 16.51
CA TRP A 165 -21.02 -2.62 17.55
C TRP A 165 -21.73 -2.36 18.89
N GLY A 166 -22.17 -3.44 19.55
CA GLY A 166 -22.81 -3.37 20.87
C GLY A 166 -21.81 -3.10 22.01
N ASN A 167 -20.54 -3.48 21.84
CA ASN A 167 -19.51 -3.41 22.89
C ASN A 167 -18.14 -2.99 22.33
N SER A 168 -17.51 -2.01 22.99
CA SER A 168 -16.22 -1.39 22.60
C SER A 168 -15.00 -2.31 22.64
N ASN A 169 -15.16 -3.56 23.07
CA ASN A 169 -14.05 -4.50 23.18
C ASN A 169 -14.14 -5.68 22.20
N VAL A 170 -15.16 -5.74 21.32
CA VAL A 170 -15.27 -6.81 20.32
C VAL A 170 -14.29 -6.57 19.17
N ARG A 171 -13.68 -7.64 18.65
CA ARG A 171 -12.86 -7.60 17.43
C ARG A 171 -13.74 -7.94 16.23
N LEU A 172 -13.85 -7.03 15.26
CA LEU A 172 -14.32 -7.39 13.93
C LEU A 172 -13.11 -7.51 13.02
N GLN A 173 -13.02 -8.63 12.30
CA GLN A 173 -12.00 -8.82 11.28
C GLN A 173 -12.65 -8.92 9.90
N GLY A 174 -12.01 -8.36 8.87
CA GLY A 174 -12.44 -8.56 7.50
C GLY A 174 -11.50 -7.95 6.48
N THR A 175 -12.04 -7.69 5.30
CA THR A 175 -11.38 -6.94 4.23
C THR A 175 -12.21 -5.69 3.92
N THR A 176 -11.64 -4.76 3.16
CA THR A 176 -12.39 -3.60 2.66
C THR A 176 -13.60 -3.95 1.77
N LYS A 177 -13.75 -5.20 1.33
CA LYS A 177 -14.93 -5.70 0.60
C LYS A 177 -15.99 -6.33 1.50
N SER A 178 -15.63 -6.70 2.72
CA SER A 178 -16.54 -7.33 3.69
C SER A 178 -16.97 -6.36 4.79
N LEU A 179 -16.20 -5.31 5.01
CA LEU A 179 -16.46 -4.24 5.97
C LEU A 179 -17.05 -3.03 5.26
N GLN A 180 -18.26 -2.61 5.65
CA GLN A 180 -18.96 -1.46 5.06
C GLN A 180 -19.96 -0.83 6.04
N GLY A 181 -20.45 0.37 5.70
CA GLY A 181 -21.49 1.08 6.43
C GLY A 181 -20.97 1.97 7.57
N ILE A 182 -21.87 2.59 8.33
CA ILE A 182 -21.49 3.42 9.48
C ILE A 182 -21.04 2.52 10.62
N PHE A 183 -19.88 2.80 11.21
CA PHE A 183 -19.36 2.15 12.40
C PHE A 183 -19.75 2.96 13.65
N GLU A 184 -20.68 2.40 14.42
CA GLU A 184 -21.18 2.98 15.68
C GLU A 184 -20.56 2.30 16.91
N MET A 185 -20.03 3.12 17.83
CA MET A 185 -19.38 2.76 19.11
C MET A 185 -18.17 1.81 18.98
N PRO A 186 -16.94 2.30 19.16
CA PRO A 186 -15.82 1.66 18.50
C PRO A 186 -15.19 0.55 19.33
N GLY A 187 -14.98 -0.59 18.66
CA GLY A 187 -14.08 -1.64 19.08
C GLY A 187 -12.83 -1.69 18.22
N ARG A 188 -12.25 -2.88 18.12
CA ARG A 188 -11.03 -3.11 17.34
C ARG A 188 -11.38 -3.70 15.98
N VAL A 189 -11.07 -2.95 14.92
CA VAL A 189 -11.21 -3.39 13.52
C VAL A 189 -9.88 -3.95 13.03
N VAL A 190 -9.89 -5.21 12.65
CA VAL A 190 -8.78 -5.85 11.97
C VAL A 190 -9.10 -5.92 10.50
N VAL A 191 -8.24 -5.35 9.69
CA VAL A 191 -8.30 -5.54 8.26
C VAL A 191 -7.16 -6.48 7.89
N GLN A 192 -7.44 -7.51 7.12
CA GLN A 192 -6.39 -8.42 6.65
C GLN A 192 -6.52 -8.55 5.13
N GLN A 193 -5.74 -7.76 4.39
CA GLN A 193 -5.76 -7.77 2.94
C GLN A 193 -4.37 -7.49 2.34
N ASP A 194 -4.00 -8.24 1.31
CA ASP A 194 -2.77 -8.06 0.53
C ASP A 194 -2.99 -7.27 -0.76
N PHE A 195 -4.15 -6.61 -0.87
CA PHE A 195 -4.51 -5.77 -2.00
C PHE A 195 -4.96 -4.38 -1.52
N PRO A 196 -4.74 -3.32 -2.30
CA PRO A 196 -5.29 -2.01 -1.99
C PRO A 196 -6.82 -2.03 -2.06
N GLY A 197 -7.50 -1.42 -1.09
CA GLY A 197 -8.95 -1.40 -1.07
C GLY A 197 -9.55 -0.24 -0.27
N ILE A 198 -10.78 0.13 -0.62
CA ILE A 198 -11.49 1.26 -0.02
C ILE A 198 -12.35 0.74 1.11
N LEU A 199 -12.08 1.19 2.34
CA LEU A 199 -12.97 0.97 3.47
C LEU A 199 -14.17 1.91 3.30
N ASP A 200 -15.29 1.37 2.80
CA ASP A 200 -16.52 2.12 2.58
C ASP A 200 -17.32 2.29 3.89
N ALA A 201 -16.66 2.86 4.89
CA ALA A 201 -17.20 3.05 6.22
C ALA A 201 -17.04 4.48 6.71
N GLU A 202 -18.00 4.93 7.52
CA GLU A 202 -17.99 6.21 8.24
C GLU A 202 -17.93 5.92 9.74
N PHE A 203 -17.09 6.64 10.48
CA PHE A 203 -17.10 6.55 11.95
C PHE A 203 -18.10 7.55 12.53
N SER A 204 -19.08 7.05 13.29
CA SER A 204 -20.22 7.84 13.79
C SER A 204 -19.89 8.72 15.00
N ALA A 205 -20.86 9.55 15.43
CA ALA A 205 -20.73 10.50 16.53
C ALA A 205 -20.51 9.93 17.95
N GLY A 206 -20.35 8.62 18.11
CA GLY A 206 -20.01 8.02 19.40
C GLY A 206 -18.61 8.41 19.89
N GLY A 207 -18.43 8.49 21.21
CA GLY A 207 -17.09 8.47 21.81
C GLY A 207 -16.52 7.04 21.85
N GLY A 208 -15.23 6.89 22.15
CA GLY A 208 -14.55 5.59 22.32
C GLY A 208 -13.24 5.49 21.55
N PHE A 209 -12.70 4.28 21.37
CA PHE A 209 -11.48 4.01 20.60
C PHE A 209 -11.75 3.10 19.41
N VAL A 210 -11.49 3.56 18.17
CA VAL A 210 -11.38 2.68 17.00
C VAL A 210 -9.92 2.30 16.88
N THR A 211 -9.61 1.01 16.84
CA THR A 211 -8.27 0.57 16.45
C THR A 211 -8.33 -0.09 15.08
N ILE A 212 -7.53 0.39 14.13
CA ILE A 212 -7.30 -0.27 12.84
C ILE A 212 -5.96 -1.02 12.90
N GLU A 213 -6.01 -2.31 12.60
CA GLU A 213 -4.84 -3.12 12.34
C GLU A 213 -4.93 -3.74 10.96
N ASN A 214 -4.11 -3.26 10.03
CA ASN A 214 -3.91 -3.92 8.76
C ASN A 214 -2.81 -4.97 8.89
N LEU A 215 -3.19 -6.25 8.85
CA LEU A 215 -2.26 -7.38 8.97
C LEU A 215 -1.64 -7.80 7.63
N GLY A 216 -2.18 -7.32 6.51
CA GLY A 216 -1.68 -7.60 5.18
C GLY A 216 -0.81 -6.47 4.63
N SER A 217 -0.32 -6.68 3.42
CA SER A 217 0.56 -5.73 2.71
C SER A 217 -0.19 -4.64 1.90
N GLY A 218 -1.51 -4.77 1.73
CA GLY A 218 -2.31 -3.82 0.95
C GLY A 218 -2.54 -2.50 1.68
N ILE A 219 -2.81 -1.42 0.95
CA ILE A 219 -3.18 -0.12 1.54
C ILE A 219 -4.70 -0.07 1.80
N ILE A 220 -5.12 0.50 2.93
CA ILE A 220 -6.53 0.81 3.19
C ILE A 220 -6.78 2.27 2.85
N TYR A 221 -7.74 2.53 1.96
CA TYR A 221 -8.19 3.89 1.65
C TYR A 221 -9.44 4.22 2.46
N LEU A 222 -9.38 5.28 3.27
CA LEU A 222 -10.54 5.87 3.94
C LEU A 222 -10.89 7.19 3.25
N THR A 223 -12.10 7.26 2.68
CA THR A 223 -12.54 8.40 1.85
C THR A 223 -13.84 9.04 2.32
N ARG A 224 -14.61 8.35 3.18
CA ARG A 224 -15.86 8.89 3.71
C ARG A 224 -15.59 9.86 4.85
N ASP A 225 -16.38 10.93 4.86
CA ASP A 225 -16.38 11.91 5.95
C ASP A 225 -16.73 11.24 7.28
N SER A 226 -15.93 11.48 8.30
CA SER A 226 -16.13 11.05 9.68
C SER A 226 -15.99 12.25 10.63
N SER A 227 -16.33 13.46 10.18
CA SER A 227 -16.26 14.69 10.97
C SER A 227 -17.10 14.63 12.26
N ALA A 228 -18.12 13.78 12.28
CA ALA A 228 -18.97 13.59 13.46
C ALA A 228 -18.29 12.75 14.55
N PHE A 229 -17.27 11.96 14.21
CA PHE A 229 -16.61 11.02 15.13
C PHE A 229 -16.05 11.74 16.37
N GLN A 230 -16.46 11.30 17.56
CA GLN A 230 -16.05 11.88 18.85
C GLN A 230 -15.07 10.98 19.61
N GLY A 231 -14.63 9.87 19.04
CA GLY A 231 -13.66 8.96 19.63
C GLY A 231 -12.24 9.20 19.15
N THR A 232 -11.31 8.35 19.57
CA THR A 232 -9.94 8.32 19.07
C THR A 232 -9.81 7.24 18.00
N LEU A 233 -9.20 7.56 16.85
CA LEU A 233 -8.79 6.59 15.86
C LEU A 233 -7.31 6.23 16.07
N SER A 234 -7.02 4.97 16.37
CA SER A 234 -5.66 4.45 16.43
C SER A 234 -5.32 3.58 15.21
N ILE A 235 -4.21 3.89 14.55
CA ILE A 235 -3.65 3.13 13.44
C ILE A 235 -2.44 2.38 13.99
N GLU A 236 -2.62 1.11 14.31
CA GLU A 236 -1.60 0.33 15.04
C GLU A 236 -0.72 -0.53 14.13
N LYS A 237 -1.24 -0.90 12.94
CA LYS A 237 -0.51 -1.73 11.96
C LYS A 237 -0.87 -1.38 10.52
N GLY A 238 0.15 -1.37 9.66
CA GLY A 238 0.06 -1.16 8.22
C GLY A 238 -0.34 0.26 7.84
N GLU A 239 -0.67 0.47 6.56
CA GLU A 239 -0.94 1.80 6.01
C GLU A 239 -2.45 2.08 5.89
N LEU A 240 -2.86 3.19 6.50
CA LEU A 240 -4.14 3.85 6.25
C LEU A 240 -3.88 5.13 5.45
N ASN A 241 -4.32 5.13 4.19
CA ASN A 241 -4.35 6.33 3.36
C ASN A 241 -5.71 7.03 3.55
N MET A 242 -5.70 8.19 4.18
CA MET A 242 -6.91 8.91 4.57
C MET A 242 -7.07 10.17 3.72
N ASN A 243 -8.12 10.20 2.90
CA ASN A 243 -8.54 11.39 2.13
C ASN A 243 -9.94 11.80 2.60
N ALA A 244 -10.07 12.01 3.91
CA ALA A 244 -11.33 12.27 4.60
C ALA A 244 -11.13 13.20 5.79
N THR A 245 -12.22 13.70 6.36
CA THR A 245 -12.22 14.42 7.63
C THR A 245 -12.46 13.45 8.80
N MET A 246 -11.66 13.58 9.86
CA MET A 246 -11.79 12.83 11.11
C MET A 246 -12.15 13.79 12.24
N GLY A 247 -13.24 13.51 12.96
CA GLY A 247 -13.83 14.46 13.90
C GLY A 247 -13.03 14.73 15.18
N ASN A 248 -12.11 13.85 15.56
CA ASN A 248 -11.38 13.92 16.83
C ASN A 248 -9.99 13.27 16.68
N ASP A 249 -9.35 12.90 17.79
CA ASP A 249 -7.95 12.52 17.87
C ASP A 249 -7.59 11.34 16.96
N VAL A 250 -6.42 11.44 16.34
CA VAL A 250 -5.77 10.35 15.61
C VAL A 250 -4.45 10.00 16.28
N VAL A 251 -4.22 8.71 16.47
CA VAL A 251 -3.01 8.12 17.03
C VAL A 251 -2.40 7.21 15.98
N VAL A 252 -1.13 7.42 15.65
CA VAL A 252 -0.37 6.52 14.77
C VAL A 252 0.62 5.74 15.62
N GLY A 253 0.29 4.47 15.89
CA GLY A 253 1.12 3.54 16.63
C GLY A 253 2.40 3.17 15.89
N ALA A 254 3.38 2.57 16.57
CA ALA A 254 4.74 2.36 16.05
C ALA A 254 4.82 1.55 14.75
N ASN A 255 3.84 0.68 14.48
CA ASN A 255 3.77 -0.12 13.24
C ASN A 255 2.68 0.38 12.27
N GLY A 256 2.04 1.51 12.59
CA GLY A 256 1.07 2.17 11.74
C GLY A 256 1.73 3.22 10.84
N LYS A 257 1.12 3.42 9.67
CA LYS A 257 1.41 4.53 8.77
C LYS A 257 0.12 5.27 8.43
N LEU A 258 0.12 6.58 8.59
CA LEU A 258 -0.93 7.48 8.07
C LEU A 258 -0.38 8.19 6.83
N SER A 259 -1.09 8.04 5.71
CA SER A 259 -0.83 8.79 4.48
C SER A 259 -2.10 9.47 3.95
N GLY A 260 -2.00 10.21 2.84
CA GLY A 260 -3.13 10.89 2.20
C GLY A 260 -3.33 12.32 2.67
N ASN A 261 -4.46 12.92 2.28
CA ASN A 261 -4.78 14.33 2.53
C ASN A 261 -5.79 14.48 3.67
N ALA A 262 -5.50 13.89 4.82
CA ALA A 262 -6.41 13.86 5.96
C ALA A 262 -6.70 15.27 6.51
N THR A 263 -7.93 15.50 6.97
CA THR A 263 -8.27 16.66 7.81
C THR A 263 -8.71 16.16 9.18
N ILE A 264 -7.85 16.27 10.18
CA ILE A 264 -8.12 15.85 11.55
C ILE A 264 -8.60 17.09 12.31
N LEU A 265 -9.79 17.06 12.90
CA LEU A 265 -10.38 18.23 13.56
C LEU A 265 -9.81 18.48 14.97
N ASP A 266 -9.22 17.46 15.60
CA ASP A 266 -8.51 17.57 16.88
C ASP A 266 -7.03 17.17 16.71
N SER A 267 -6.44 16.48 17.68
CA SER A 267 -4.99 16.32 17.79
C SER A 267 -4.49 15.08 17.03
N LEU A 268 -3.29 15.17 16.49
CA LEU A 268 -2.58 14.06 15.85
C LEU A 268 -1.34 13.71 16.66
N SER A 269 -1.29 12.48 17.18
CA SER A 269 -0.08 11.94 17.82
C SER A 269 0.50 10.80 17.00
N TYR A 270 1.83 10.70 16.95
CA TYR A 270 2.49 9.64 16.18
C TYR A 270 3.75 9.11 16.86
N THR A 271 3.87 7.79 16.80
CA THR A 271 5.06 6.97 17.10
C THR A 271 5.46 6.12 15.89
N GLY A 272 4.55 5.92 14.94
CA GLY A 272 4.81 5.29 13.64
C GLY A 272 5.15 6.31 12.55
N THR A 273 4.64 6.07 11.34
CA THR A 273 4.99 6.86 10.15
C THR A 273 3.87 7.82 9.75
N LEU A 274 4.20 9.09 9.53
CA LEU A 274 3.36 10.06 8.83
C LEU A 274 3.94 10.31 7.44
N SER A 275 3.11 10.34 6.41
CA SER A 275 3.49 10.60 5.02
C SER A 275 2.38 11.42 4.36
N PRO A 276 2.38 12.75 4.54
CA PRO A 276 1.30 13.59 4.04
C PRO A 276 1.14 13.47 2.52
N GLY A 277 -0.09 13.52 2.04
CA GLY A 277 -0.40 13.53 0.62
C GLY A 277 -0.53 12.17 -0.06
N ASN A 278 -0.82 12.25 -1.36
CA ASN A 278 -0.70 11.14 -2.31
C ASN A 278 0.38 11.51 -3.34
N SER A 279 1.47 12.12 -2.85
CA SER A 279 2.61 12.61 -3.64
C SER A 279 2.26 13.70 -4.66
N ILE A 280 2.20 14.99 -4.32
CA ILE A 280 2.51 15.72 -3.07
C ILE A 280 1.20 16.23 -2.43
N GLY A 281 1.13 16.34 -1.11
CA GLY A 281 -0.09 16.83 -0.45
C GLY A 281 0.04 17.34 0.99
N VAL A 282 -1.12 17.46 1.66
CA VAL A 282 -1.21 18.12 2.97
C VAL A 282 -2.07 17.31 3.93
N ILE A 283 -1.57 17.06 5.14
CA ILE A 283 -2.40 16.63 6.28
C ILE A 283 -2.66 17.86 7.15
N LYS A 284 -3.94 18.10 7.46
CA LYS A 284 -4.38 19.20 8.31
C LYS A 284 -4.73 18.69 9.70
N VAL A 285 -4.30 19.41 10.73
CA VAL A 285 -4.53 19.06 12.14
C VAL A 285 -5.14 20.27 12.86
N GLY A 286 -6.39 20.13 13.31
CA GLY A 286 -7.16 21.16 14.01
C GLY A 286 -6.70 21.38 15.45
N GLY A 287 -6.19 20.33 16.09
CA GLY A 287 -5.60 20.35 17.42
C GLY A 287 -4.08 20.45 17.36
N ASN A 288 -3.41 19.74 18.28
CA ASN A 288 -1.96 19.74 18.38
C ASN A 288 -1.34 18.56 17.61
N LEU A 289 -0.12 18.75 17.10
CA LEU A 289 0.73 17.68 16.60
C LEU A 289 1.71 17.24 17.69
N ILE A 290 1.74 15.94 18.00
CA ILE A 290 2.55 15.39 19.10
C ILE A 290 3.39 14.21 18.60
N GLN A 291 4.69 14.43 18.41
CA GLN A 291 5.65 13.36 18.16
C GLN A 291 5.96 12.66 19.49
N THR A 292 5.72 11.36 19.56
CA THR A 292 5.82 10.59 20.81
C THR A 292 6.91 9.50 20.67
N ILE A 293 7.47 9.07 21.80
CA ILE A 293 8.34 7.88 21.88
C ILE A 293 7.57 6.71 22.49
N SER A 294 7.83 5.51 21.99
CA SER A 294 7.36 4.27 22.61
C SER A 294 8.52 3.31 22.83
N ALA A 295 8.29 2.24 23.59
CA ALA A 295 9.25 1.14 23.70
C ALA A 295 9.53 0.43 22.36
N PHE A 296 8.74 0.71 21.33
CA PHE A 296 8.77 0.04 20.03
C PHE A 296 9.32 0.91 18.89
N GLY A 297 9.71 2.16 19.17
CA GLY A 297 10.29 3.06 18.16
C GLY A 297 9.99 4.54 18.40
N GLU A 298 10.52 5.34 17.49
CA GLU A 298 10.33 6.79 17.41
C GLU A 298 9.59 7.14 16.13
N GLY A 299 8.77 8.20 16.16
CA GLY A 299 7.97 8.61 15.00
C GLY A 299 8.81 9.05 13.80
N THR A 300 8.43 8.60 12.61
CA THR A 300 9.02 9.01 11.33
C THR A 300 8.05 9.90 10.56
N LEU A 301 8.53 11.03 10.06
CA LEU A 301 7.81 11.89 9.12
C LEU A 301 8.50 11.79 7.77
N ILE A 302 7.77 11.35 6.75
CA ILE A 302 8.22 11.30 5.36
C ILE A 302 7.68 12.54 4.65
N ILE A 303 8.57 13.30 4.00
CA ILE A 303 8.23 14.51 3.24
C ILE A 303 8.79 14.39 1.83
N GLU A 304 7.90 14.39 0.86
CA GLU A 304 8.28 14.52 -0.54
C GLU A 304 8.60 15.98 -0.87
N VAL A 305 9.64 16.20 -1.68
CA VAL A 305 10.05 17.53 -2.17
C VAL A 305 10.29 17.47 -3.66
N SER A 306 10.04 18.56 -4.38
CA SER A 306 10.15 18.57 -5.84
C SER A 306 10.85 19.82 -6.35
N PRO A 307 11.55 19.75 -7.50
CA PRO A 307 12.36 20.85 -8.02
C PRO A 307 11.53 22.10 -8.38
N ASP A 308 10.20 21.99 -8.49
CA ASP A 308 9.32 23.13 -8.72
C ASP A 308 8.92 23.88 -7.43
N GLY A 309 9.51 23.50 -6.29
CA GLY A 309 9.29 24.12 -5.00
C GLY A 309 8.09 23.58 -4.22
N ARG A 310 7.40 22.54 -4.71
CA ARG A 310 6.34 21.87 -3.93
C ARG A 310 6.91 20.85 -2.96
N ASN A 311 6.22 20.67 -1.84
CA ASN A 311 6.52 19.66 -0.82
C ASN A 311 5.28 19.19 -0.08
N ASP A 312 5.41 18.03 0.56
CA ASP A 312 4.42 17.57 1.53
C ASP A 312 4.39 18.46 2.76
N GLU A 313 3.22 18.70 3.32
CA GLU A 313 3.03 19.63 4.44
C GLU A 313 2.15 19.06 5.55
N LEU A 314 2.56 19.30 6.80
CA LEU A 314 1.71 19.25 7.98
C LEU A 314 1.23 20.66 8.32
N ASP A 315 -0.07 20.91 8.20
CA ASP A 315 -0.72 22.18 8.51
C ASP A 315 -1.49 22.07 9.83
N VAL A 316 -0.90 22.58 10.91
CA VAL A 316 -1.36 22.41 12.29
C VAL A 316 -1.88 23.75 12.83
N THR A 317 -3.14 23.81 13.26
CA THR A 317 -3.71 25.02 13.86
C THR A 317 -3.38 25.16 15.36
N GLY A 318 -3.11 24.05 16.05
CA GLY A 318 -2.54 24.05 17.40
C GLY A 318 -1.02 24.15 17.41
N SER A 319 -0.39 23.67 18.47
CA SER A 319 1.07 23.59 18.58
C SER A 319 1.62 22.28 18.00
N ALA A 320 2.91 22.27 17.64
CA ALA A 320 3.66 21.08 17.28
C ALA A 320 4.77 20.79 18.31
N SER A 321 4.68 19.63 18.97
CA SER A 321 5.67 19.14 19.93
C SER A 321 6.51 18.03 19.30
N LEU A 322 7.74 18.35 18.89
CA LEU A 322 8.67 17.43 18.23
C LEU A 322 9.60 16.71 19.22
N ASN A 323 9.71 17.24 20.44
CA ASN A 323 10.37 16.58 21.58
C ASN A 323 11.86 16.20 21.38
N ASN A 324 12.57 16.70 20.35
CA ASN A 324 13.95 16.32 20.05
C ASN A 324 14.12 14.82 19.79
N LEU A 325 13.16 14.22 19.08
CA LEU A 325 13.06 12.78 18.82
C LEU A 325 12.75 12.48 17.34
N GLY A 326 12.84 11.22 16.96
CA GLY A 326 12.35 10.70 15.69
C GLY A 326 13.14 11.13 14.46
N THR A 327 12.57 10.80 13.30
CA THR A 327 13.23 10.94 12.00
C THR A 327 12.39 11.77 11.02
N LEU A 328 13.02 12.67 10.30
CA LEU A 328 12.51 13.30 9.08
C LEU A 328 13.19 12.62 7.90
N ALA A 329 12.45 11.84 7.13
CA ALA A 329 12.92 11.24 5.89
C ALA A 329 12.46 12.09 4.71
N ILE A 330 13.40 12.61 3.94
CA ILE A 330 13.12 13.46 2.78
C ILE A 330 13.17 12.60 1.52
N GLU A 331 12.10 12.63 0.74
CA GLU A 331 11.95 11.88 -0.51
C GLU A 331 11.88 12.85 -1.70
N PRO A 332 13.02 13.21 -2.32
CA PRO A 332 13.01 14.10 -3.47
C PRO A 332 12.40 13.39 -4.70
N LEU A 333 11.46 14.06 -5.38
CA LEU A 333 10.94 13.63 -6.66
C LEU A 333 12.00 13.82 -7.77
N PRO A 334 11.95 13.02 -8.85
CA PRO A 334 12.88 13.17 -9.96
C PRO A 334 12.81 14.56 -10.60
N GLY A 335 13.98 15.12 -10.91
CA GLY A 335 14.11 16.39 -11.64
C GLY A 335 15.40 17.15 -11.36
N PHE A 336 15.53 18.35 -11.93
CA PHE A 336 16.72 19.20 -11.80
C PHE A 336 16.55 20.28 -10.74
N TYR A 337 17.37 20.20 -9.70
CA TYR A 337 17.40 21.13 -8.57
C TYR A 337 18.46 22.22 -8.77
N THR A 338 18.15 23.43 -8.32
CA THR A 338 18.98 24.65 -8.45
C THR A 338 19.84 24.93 -7.22
N GLY A 339 19.58 24.27 -6.09
CA GLY A 339 20.39 24.31 -4.88
C GLY A 339 20.06 25.46 -3.93
N ASP A 340 18.95 26.15 -4.14
CA ASP A 340 18.43 27.22 -3.29
C ASP A 340 16.99 26.94 -2.81
N GLU A 341 16.49 25.72 -3.00
CA GLU A 341 15.13 25.35 -2.66
C GLU A 341 14.91 25.25 -1.15
N ARG A 342 13.78 25.83 -0.73
CA ARG A 342 13.31 25.88 0.65
C ARG A 342 11.89 25.34 0.71
N TYR A 343 11.69 24.27 1.47
CA TYR A 343 10.42 23.57 1.57
C TYR A 343 9.83 23.71 2.97
N THR A 344 8.67 24.36 3.09
CA THR A 344 7.99 24.49 4.39
C THR A 344 7.14 23.26 4.63
N PHE A 345 7.66 22.31 5.41
CA PHE A 345 7.01 21.02 5.61
C PHE A 345 6.10 20.97 6.85
N LEU A 346 6.25 21.94 7.76
CA LEU A 346 5.43 22.03 8.97
C LEU A 346 5.05 23.49 9.23
N LYS A 347 3.75 23.72 9.41
CA LYS A 347 3.18 24.96 9.94
C LYS A 347 2.43 24.62 11.22
N ALA A 348 2.69 25.36 12.30
CA ALA A 348 2.03 25.20 13.59
C ALA A 348 1.65 26.57 14.15
N ALA A 349 0.38 26.96 14.03
CA ALA A 349 -0.07 28.30 14.43
C ALA A 349 0.05 28.55 15.95
N GLY A 350 -0.07 27.49 16.76
CA GLY A 350 0.18 27.50 18.20
C GLY A 350 1.66 27.43 18.60
N GLY A 351 2.56 27.36 17.62
CA GLY A 351 4.01 27.35 17.79
C GLY A 351 4.65 25.96 17.76
N ILE A 352 5.96 25.92 17.52
CA ILE A 352 6.78 24.70 17.50
C ILE A 352 7.65 24.63 18.76
N THR A 353 7.68 23.46 19.40
CA THR A 353 8.56 23.17 20.54
C THR A 353 9.40 21.92 20.28
N GLY A 354 10.72 22.04 20.47
CA GLY A 354 11.69 21.00 20.15
C GLY A 354 11.97 20.92 18.64
N GLU A 355 12.87 20.01 18.26
CA GLU A 355 13.27 19.74 16.89
C GLU A 355 13.10 18.24 16.57
N ILE A 356 13.20 17.84 15.30
CA ILE A 356 13.37 16.43 14.91
C ILE A 356 14.83 16.04 15.11
N ALA A 357 15.08 14.85 15.67
CA ALA A 357 16.44 14.42 16.03
C ALA A 357 17.31 14.02 14.84
N THR A 358 16.73 13.29 13.87
CA THR A 358 17.47 12.73 12.73
C THR A 358 16.85 13.18 11.42
N VAL A 359 17.68 13.61 10.48
CA VAL A 359 17.26 13.92 9.10
C VAL A 359 17.96 12.94 8.17
N THR A 360 17.19 12.29 7.30
CA THR A 360 17.69 11.35 6.29
C THR A 360 17.21 11.75 4.90
N ALA A 361 18.01 11.44 3.88
CA ALA A 361 17.67 11.64 2.47
C ALA A 361 18.44 10.61 1.62
N PRO A 362 17.91 10.22 0.44
CA PRO A 362 18.62 9.39 -0.52
C PRO A 362 19.74 10.17 -1.23
N TYR A 363 20.48 9.49 -2.13
CA TYR A 363 21.50 10.09 -3.01
C TYR A 363 22.62 10.89 -2.30
N ASP A 364 22.94 10.51 -1.06
CA ASP A 364 23.89 11.23 -0.18
C ASP A 364 23.57 12.72 -0.02
N LEU A 365 22.30 13.11 -0.21
CA LEU A 365 21.84 14.47 0.00
C LEU A 365 22.03 14.84 1.47
N SER A 366 22.44 16.08 1.72
CA SER A 366 22.67 16.62 3.06
C SER A 366 21.75 17.82 3.34
N PRO A 367 20.43 17.61 3.40
CA PRO A 367 19.49 18.68 3.73
C PRO A 367 19.68 19.15 5.17
N THR A 368 19.39 20.42 5.42
CA THR A 368 19.33 20.98 6.78
C THR A 368 17.93 21.46 7.09
N VAL A 369 17.56 21.47 8.37
CA VAL A 369 16.25 21.95 8.82
C VAL A 369 16.44 23.23 9.63
N GLU A 370 15.62 24.23 9.32
CA GLU A 370 15.54 25.49 10.05
C GLU A 370 14.19 25.59 10.74
N TYR A 371 14.20 25.80 12.06
CA TYR A 371 13.01 25.96 12.88
C TYR A 371 12.78 27.44 13.21
N PHE A 372 11.57 27.91 12.90
CA PHE A 372 11.05 29.20 13.31
C PHE A 372 9.96 29.01 14.38
N ALA A 373 9.42 30.12 14.89
CA ALA A 373 8.40 30.08 15.93
C ALA A 373 7.17 29.24 15.54
N THR A 374 6.77 29.27 14.27
CA THR A 374 5.52 28.66 13.76
C THR A 374 5.70 27.84 12.49
N THR A 375 6.93 27.72 11.97
CA THR A 375 7.21 26.98 10.73
C THR A 375 8.54 26.23 10.83
N ALA A 376 8.63 25.05 10.23
CA ALA A 376 9.90 24.36 9.98
C ALA A 376 10.14 24.22 8.48
N VAL A 377 11.38 24.44 8.06
CA VAL A 377 11.78 24.55 6.65
C VAL A 377 12.95 23.64 6.38
N ILE A 378 12.84 22.80 5.36
CA ILE A 378 13.96 22.05 4.78
C ILE A 378 14.71 22.98 3.83
N ASN A 379 16.04 23.07 3.98
CA ASN A 379 16.93 23.69 3.01
C ASN A 379 17.65 22.56 2.26
N LEU A 380 17.45 22.50 0.95
CA LEU A 380 18.10 21.53 0.09
C LEU A 380 19.15 22.24 -0.79
N ASN A 381 20.40 22.20 -0.36
CA ASN A 381 21.51 22.81 -1.09
C ASN A 381 22.10 21.79 -2.09
N PHE A 382 21.27 21.32 -3.04
CA PHE A 382 21.69 20.37 -4.06
C PHE A 382 21.49 20.96 -5.45
N VAL A 383 22.57 21.01 -6.22
CA VAL A 383 22.53 21.36 -7.65
C VAL A 383 22.75 20.07 -8.42
N GLY A 384 21.84 19.71 -9.31
CA GLY A 384 21.96 18.45 -10.04
C GLY A 384 20.61 17.91 -10.48
N GLY A 385 20.65 16.89 -11.35
CA GLY A 385 19.46 16.11 -11.67
C GLY A 385 19.37 14.86 -10.81
N LEU A 386 18.18 14.56 -10.29
CA LEU A 386 17.87 13.31 -9.60
C LEU A 386 17.03 12.43 -10.53
N PRO A 387 17.55 11.29 -11.02
CA PRO A 387 16.83 10.42 -11.94
C PRO A 387 15.74 9.60 -11.22
N PRO A 388 14.75 9.05 -11.97
CA PRO A 388 13.68 8.21 -11.41
C PRO A 388 14.13 6.80 -10.97
N VAL A 389 15.43 6.52 -11.04
CA VAL A 389 16.07 5.26 -10.62
C VAL A 389 17.41 5.58 -9.96
N GLU A 390 17.80 4.81 -8.96
CA GLU A 390 19.14 4.91 -8.38
C GLU A 390 20.22 4.55 -9.42
N ILE A 391 21.19 5.46 -9.62
CA ILE A 391 22.23 5.31 -10.64
C ILE A 391 23.06 4.04 -10.38
N GLU A 392 23.23 3.68 -9.11
CA GLU A 392 23.96 2.51 -8.64
C GLU A 392 23.33 1.19 -9.09
N THR A 393 22.03 1.20 -9.40
CA THR A 393 21.30 0.02 -9.92
C THR A 393 21.51 -0.19 -11.41
N LEU A 394 21.99 0.83 -12.12
CA LEU A 394 22.33 0.76 -13.54
C LEU A 394 23.66 0.04 -13.73
N THR A 395 23.88 -0.52 -14.92
CA THR A 395 25.12 -1.23 -15.24
C THR A 395 25.63 -0.86 -16.63
N GLY A 396 26.94 -1.02 -16.85
CA GLY A 396 27.56 -0.77 -18.15
C GLY A 396 27.39 0.67 -18.63
N ASN A 397 27.18 0.82 -19.94
CA ASN A 397 27.06 2.12 -20.60
C ASN A 397 25.87 2.95 -20.09
N ASP A 398 24.81 2.31 -19.62
CA ASP A 398 23.64 3.00 -19.06
C ASP A 398 24.02 3.78 -17.80
N ARG A 399 24.77 3.13 -16.90
CA ARG A 399 25.30 3.78 -15.70
C ARG A 399 26.22 4.95 -16.04
N GLU A 400 27.16 4.76 -16.96
CA GLU A 400 28.10 5.82 -17.37
C GLU A 400 27.38 7.05 -17.95
N ILE A 401 26.33 6.85 -18.73
CA ILE A 401 25.51 7.94 -19.27
C ILE A 401 24.77 8.67 -18.15
N ALA A 402 24.13 7.92 -17.24
CA ALA A 402 23.43 8.52 -16.11
C ALA A 402 24.38 9.32 -15.20
N GLU A 403 25.54 8.75 -14.85
CA GLU A 403 26.56 9.43 -14.04
C GLU A 403 27.02 10.75 -14.70
N TYR A 404 27.09 10.80 -16.04
CA TYR A 404 27.46 12.02 -16.75
C TYR A 404 26.34 13.07 -16.76
N ILE A 405 25.11 12.68 -17.13
CA ILE A 405 23.96 13.59 -17.28
C ILE A 405 23.48 14.11 -15.91
N PHE A 406 23.55 13.27 -14.89
CA PHE A 406 23.02 13.53 -13.54
C PHE A 406 24.14 13.73 -12.52
N CYS A 407 25.34 14.13 -12.96
CA CYS A 407 26.43 14.40 -12.03
C CYS A 407 26.07 15.55 -11.07
N PRO A 408 26.38 15.42 -9.77
CA PRO A 408 26.22 16.51 -8.82
C PRO A 408 26.95 17.78 -9.29
N GLY A 409 26.25 18.91 -9.23
CA GLY A 409 26.72 20.22 -9.69
C GLY A 409 26.37 20.55 -11.15
N PHE A 410 25.85 19.61 -11.94
CA PHE A 410 25.43 19.89 -13.31
C PHE A 410 23.97 20.37 -13.36
N TYR A 411 23.78 21.54 -13.96
CA TYR A 411 22.46 22.07 -14.30
C TYR A 411 22.45 22.46 -15.78
N PRO A 412 21.52 21.94 -16.60
CA PRO A 412 21.48 22.25 -18.02
C PRO A 412 21.03 23.70 -18.23
N THR A 413 21.97 24.56 -18.65
CA THR A 413 21.72 26.00 -18.88
C THR A 413 21.23 26.31 -20.30
N ASP A 414 21.47 25.40 -21.25
CA ASP A 414 20.89 25.48 -22.59
C ASP A 414 19.38 25.12 -22.51
N PRO A 415 18.48 25.99 -23.00
CA PRO A 415 17.04 25.75 -22.87
C PRO A 415 16.56 24.48 -23.56
N ASP A 416 17.11 24.14 -24.73
CA ASP A 416 16.68 22.96 -25.50
C ASP A 416 17.17 21.68 -24.80
N LEU A 417 18.39 21.69 -24.27
CA LEU A 417 18.91 20.60 -23.45
C LEU A 417 18.11 20.44 -22.16
N TYR A 418 17.80 21.53 -21.46
CA TYR A 418 16.97 21.51 -20.25
C TYR A 418 15.61 20.87 -20.54
N LEU A 419 14.90 21.33 -21.57
CA LEU A 419 13.60 20.79 -21.95
C LEU A 419 13.68 19.29 -22.26
N THR A 420 14.69 18.90 -23.04
CA THR A 420 14.89 17.49 -23.43
C THR A 420 15.17 16.61 -22.21
N LEU A 421 16.07 17.03 -21.31
CA LEU A 421 16.41 16.25 -20.12
C LEU A 421 15.29 16.25 -19.09
N ASN A 422 14.53 17.34 -18.97
CA ASN A 422 13.40 17.44 -18.06
C ASN A 422 12.21 16.57 -18.52
N GLU A 423 11.97 16.46 -19.82
CA GLU A 423 11.00 15.49 -20.33
C GLU A 423 11.49 14.05 -20.12
N PHE A 424 12.78 13.80 -20.34
CA PHE A 424 13.40 12.50 -20.16
C PHE A 424 13.34 12.00 -18.70
N ILE A 425 13.63 12.87 -17.73
CA ILE A 425 13.64 12.52 -16.30
C ILE A 425 12.23 12.25 -15.74
N GLY A 426 11.20 12.82 -16.37
CA GLY A 426 9.79 12.58 -16.04
C GLY A 426 9.21 11.26 -16.59
N LEU A 427 10.01 10.47 -17.32
CA LEU A 427 9.56 9.17 -17.82
C LEU A 427 9.42 8.15 -16.68
N PRO A 428 8.49 7.17 -16.80
CA PRO A 428 8.43 6.04 -15.88
C PRO A 428 9.79 5.33 -15.78
N PRO A 429 10.18 4.81 -14.59
CA PRO A 429 11.51 4.22 -14.35
C PRO A 429 11.95 3.20 -15.41
N ASP A 430 11.06 2.32 -15.84
CA ASP A 430 11.33 1.28 -16.84
C ASP A 430 11.58 1.88 -18.24
N VAL A 431 10.84 2.93 -18.58
CA VAL A 431 10.96 3.64 -19.86
C VAL A 431 12.22 4.50 -19.86
N PHE A 432 12.53 5.17 -18.75
CA PHE A 432 13.75 5.95 -18.56
C PHE A 432 14.99 5.10 -18.86
N VAL A 433 15.11 3.93 -18.23
CA VAL A 433 16.25 3.01 -18.43
C VAL A 433 16.34 2.56 -19.89
N GLN A 434 15.23 2.21 -20.53
CA GLN A 434 15.22 1.78 -21.94
C GLN A 434 15.67 2.88 -22.91
N LYS A 435 15.47 4.15 -22.56
CA LYS A 435 15.74 5.31 -23.41
C LYS A 435 17.12 5.93 -23.16
N LEU A 436 17.74 5.64 -22.01
CA LEU A 436 19.07 6.11 -21.62
C LEU A 436 20.16 5.89 -22.70
N PRO A 437 20.23 4.75 -23.43
CA PRO A 437 21.22 4.55 -24.50
C PRO A 437 21.14 5.56 -25.65
N GLN A 438 20.01 6.27 -25.82
CA GLN A 438 19.84 7.28 -26.87
C GLN A 438 20.75 8.49 -26.67
N PHE A 439 21.21 8.73 -25.44
CA PHE A 439 22.18 9.78 -25.12
C PHE A 439 23.63 9.33 -25.30
N SER A 440 23.87 8.08 -25.71
CA SER A 440 25.21 7.55 -25.90
C SER A 440 25.92 8.20 -27.10
N PRO A 441 27.12 8.80 -26.93
CA PRO A 441 27.88 9.35 -28.04
C PRO A 441 28.61 8.28 -28.87
N VAL A 442 28.37 6.99 -28.64
CA VAL A 442 29.12 5.87 -29.24
C VAL A 442 29.15 5.89 -30.76
N GLN A 443 28.09 6.35 -31.42
CA GLN A 443 28.07 6.49 -32.88
C GLN A 443 29.13 7.49 -33.38
N PHE A 444 29.42 8.54 -32.61
CA PHE A 444 30.50 9.47 -32.94
C PHE A 444 31.89 8.85 -32.70
N GLY A 445 32.04 7.97 -31.70
CA GLY A 445 33.26 7.20 -31.47
C GLY A 445 33.57 6.18 -32.57
N ALA A 446 32.55 5.66 -33.26
CA ALA A 446 32.71 4.73 -34.37
C ALA A 446 33.44 5.37 -35.58
N LEU A 447 33.29 6.67 -35.80
CA LEU A 447 33.88 7.40 -36.93
C LEU A 447 35.42 7.39 -36.91
N PRO A 448 36.11 7.88 -35.85
CA PRO A 448 37.57 7.86 -35.82
C PRO A 448 38.12 6.42 -35.80
N GLN A 449 37.43 5.46 -35.19
CA GLN A 449 37.86 4.07 -35.21
C GLN A 449 37.80 3.48 -36.63
N THR A 450 36.72 3.74 -37.37
CA THR A 450 36.58 3.33 -38.77
C THR A 450 37.66 3.99 -39.64
N LEU A 451 37.91 5.29 -39.43
CA LEU A 451 38.95 6.02 -40.15
C LEU A 451 40.35 5.43 -39.90
N LEU A 452 40.68 5.13 -38.65
CA LEU A 452 41.96 4.51 -38.29
C LEU A 452 42.16 3.16 -39.01
N GLN A 453 41.13 2.32 -39.01
CA GLN A 453 41.19 1.01 -39.67
C GLN A 453 41.34 1.14 -41.19
N ASN A 454 40.61 2.07 -41.82
CA ASN A 454 40.75 2.35 -43.25
C ASN A 454 42.18 2.81 -43.59
N ASN A 455 42.76 3.70 -42.79
CA ASN A 455 44.13 4.18 -43.00
C ASN A 455 45.17 3.07 -42.85
N HIS A 456 45.01 2.17 -41.87
CA HIS A 456 45.87 1.00 -41.72
C HIS A 456 45.79 0.10 -42.96
N ARG A 457 44.60 -0.16 -43.50
CA ARG A 457 44.45 -0.98 -44.72
C ARG A 457 45.10 -0.35 -45.94
N ILE A 458 44.99 0.97 -46.11
CA ILE A 458 45.69 1.69 -47.18
C ILE A 458 47.21 1.54 -47.01
N ALA A 459 47.72 1.77 -45.81
CA ALA A 459 49.14 1.65 -45.50
C ALA A 459 49.65 0.23 -45.76
N ASP A 460 48.95 -0.80 -45.29
CA ASP A 460 49.28 -2.21 -45.52
C ASP A 460 49.28 -2.54 -47.01
N THR A 461 48.29 -2.05 -47.75
CA THR A 461 48.21 -2.25 -49.20
C THR A 461 49.41 -1.62 -49.91
N ILE A 462 49.77 -0.39 -49.56
CA ILE A 462 50.96 0.28 -50.12
C ILE A 462 52.23 -0.48 -49.75
N ALA A 463 52.37 -0.91 -48.48
CA ALA A 463 53.54 -1.65 -48.02
C ALA A 463 53.71 -2.97 -48.77
N ILE A 464 52.67 -3.81 -48.84
CA ILE A 464 52.68 -5.09 -49.57
C ILE A 464 52.98 -4.88 -51.05
N GLN A 465 52.39 -3.87 -51.69
CA GLN A 465 52.66 -3.61 -53.11
C GLN A 465 54.08 -3.06 -53.32
N THR A 466 54.60 -2.29 -52.37
CA THR A 466 55.98 -1.76 -52.41
C THR A 466 57.01 -2.87 -52.22
N GLU A 467 56.77 -3.86 -51.36
CA GLU A 467 57.63 -5.05 -51.25
C GLU A 467 57.70 -5.84 -52.56
N ASN A 468 56.62 -5.82 -53.34
CA ASN A 468 56.56 -6.45 -54.67
C ASN A 468 57.16 -5.58 -55.78
N LEU A 469 57.60 -4.35 -55.49
CA LEU A 469 58.36 -3.52 -56.42
C LEU A 469 59.80 -4.00 -56.47
N PHE A 470 60.18 -4.53 -57.63
CA PHE A 470 61.57 -4.85 -57.90
C PHE A 470 62.33 -3.55 -58.21
N LEU A 471 63.05 -3.02 -57.22
CA LEU A 471 63.93 -1.87 -57.41
C LEU A 471 65.25 -2.34 -58.02
N CYS A 472 65.56 -1.88 -59.23
CA CYS A 472 66.85 -2.18 -59.85
C CYS A 472 68.00 -1.54 -59.11
N ASN A 473 69.08 -2.29 -58.91
CA ASN A 473 70.31 -1.73 -58.40
C ASN A 473 71.14 -1.19 -59.57
N SER A 474 71.18 0.14 -59.73
CA SER A 474 71.97 0.81 -60.77
C SER A 474 73.47 0.51 -60.71
N CYS A 475 73.97 -0.05 -59.60
CA CYS A 475 75.36 -0.45 -59.43
C CYS A 475 75.67 -1.87 -59.93
N LYS A 476 74.68 -2.68 -60.33
CA LYS A 476 74.90 -4.02 -60.89
C LYS A 476 74.84 -3.99 -62.43
N LYS A 477 75.97 -4.26 -63.09
CA LYS A 477 76.00 -4.49 -64.55
C LYS A 477 75.25 -5.79 -64.89
N ASN A 478 74.29 -5.69 -65.81
CA ASN A 478 73.44 -6.76 -66.38
C ASN A 478 72.19 -7.19 -65.58
N GLU A 479 71.71 -6.39 -64.62
CA GLU A 479 70.40 -6.67 -64.00
C GLU A 479 69.26 -6.32 -64.99
N THR A 480 68.40 -7.30 -65.31
CA THR A 480 67.25 -7.09 -66.22
C THR A 480 66.12 -6.42 -65.44
N CYS A 481 66.00 -5.10 -65.60
CA CYS A 481 64.93 -4.34 -64.97
C CYS A 481 63.56 -4.75 -65.50
N LYS A 482 62.69 -5.25 -64.62
CA LYS A 482 61.26 -5.40 -64.95
C LYS A 482 60.65 -4.00 -65.07
N LYS A 483 59.82 -3.78 -66.11
CA LYS A 483 59.16 -2.48 -66.37
C LYS A 483 58.32 -2.04 -65.17
N THR A 484 58.16 -0.72 -65.02
CA THR A 484 57.28 -0.06 -64.04
C THR A 484 55.94 -0.77 -63.96
N LYS A 485 55.59 -1.25 -62.76
CA LYS A 485 54.29 -1.85 -62.49
C LYS A 485 53.35 -0.76 -61.99
N VAL A 486 52.28 -0.50 -62.75
CA VAL A 486 51.09 0.18 -62.21
C VAL A 486 50.19 -0.89 -61.64
N TRP A 487 49.74 -0.70 -60.41
CA TRP A 487 48.78 -1.58 -59.76
C TRP A 487 47.56 -0.76 -59.34
N VAL A 488 46.41 -1.44 -59.34
CA VAL A 488 45.17 -0.94 -58.75
C VAL A 488 44.74 -2.04 -57.79
N ALA A 489 44.51 -1.68 -56.54
CA ALA A 489 44.04 -2.60 -55.52
C ALA A 489 42.74 -2.03 -54.95
N PRO A 490 41.59 -2.69 -55.18
CA PRO A 490 40.35 -2.28 -54.53
C PRO A 490 40.47 -2.51 -53.03
N ILE A 491 40.00 -1.56 -52.23
CA ILE A 491 39.95 -1.67 -50.78
C ILE A 491 38.49 -1.84 -50.39
N GLY A 492 38.17 -3.01 -49.83
CA GLY A 492 36.86 -3.31 -49.27
C GLY A 492 37.02 -3.70 -47.80
N GLN A 493 36.29 -3.05 -46.92
CA GLN A 493 36.26 -3.39 -45.50
C GLN A 493 34.84 -3.35 -44.94
N TRP A 494 34.52 -4.35 -44.14
CA TRP A 494 33.37 -4.36 -43.25
C TRP A 494 33.87 -4.42 -41.81
N GLN A 495 33.37 -3.51 -40.97
CA GLN A 495 33.65 -3.49 -39.54
C GLN A 495 32.33 -3.45 -38.79
N GLY A 496 32.19 -4.29 -37.77
CA GLY A 496 31.04 -4.27 -36.89
C GLY A 496 31.50 -4.31 -35.44
N GLN A 497 30.89 -3.47 -34.61
CA GLN A 497 30.92 -3.61 -33.15
C GLN A 497 29.55 -4.15 -32.72
N ARG A 498 29.53 -5.30 -32.06
CA ARG A 498 28.29 -5.85 -31.50
C ARG A 498 27.85 -4.99 -30.30
N PRO A 499 26.53 -4.83 -30.07
CA PRO A 499 26.03 -4.26 -28.82
C PRO A 499 26.54 -5.08 -27.62
N ALA A 500 26.96 -4.40 -26.56
CA ALA A 500 27.37 -5.03 -25.31
C ALA A 500 27.15 -4.06 -24.14
N GLN A 501 26.67 -4.55 -22.99
CA GLN A 501 26.53 -3.75 -21.76
C GLN A 501 25.82 -2.39 -21.97
N GLY A 502 24.67 -2.37 -22.67
CA GLY A 502 23.91 -1.12 -22.95
C GLY A 502 24.48 -0.26 -24.08
N GLN A 503 25.67 -0.58 -24.61
CA GLN A 503 26.23 0.10 -25.77
C GLN A 503 25.49 -0.29 -27.06
N ILE A 504 25.05 0.71 -27.84
CA ILE A 504 24.52 0.50 -29.18
C ILE A 504 25.67 0.10 -30.11
N GLY A 505 25.56 -1.05 -30.76
CA GLY A 505 26.54 -1.51 -31.75
C GLY A 505 26.49 -0.68 -33.05
N TYR A 506 27.54 -0.78 -33.85
CA TYR A 506 27.60 -0.12 -35.16
C TYR A 506 28.13 -1.07 -36.24
N ASN A 507 27.80 -0.78 -37.49
CA ASN A 507 28.40 -1.41 -38.66
C ASN A 507 28.87 -0.33 -39.63
N ALA A 508 30.10 -0.45 -40.11
CA ALA A 508 30.71 0.43 -41.09
C ALA A 508 31.17 -0.37 -42.31
N GLN A 509 30.95 0.20 -43.48
CA GLN A 509 31.39 -0.37 -44.75
C GLN A 509 32.18 0.68 -45.51
N THR A 510 33.40 0.32 -45.90
CA THR A 510 34.27 1.16 -46.73
C THR A 510 34.54 0.44 -48.03
N PHE A 511 34.35 1.14 -49.13
CA PHE A 511 34.70 0.67 -50.47
C PHE A 511 35.47 1.78 -51.17
N GLY A 512 36.59 1.45 -51.81
CA GLY A 512 37.47 2.40 -52.49
C GLY A 512 38.32 1.78 -53.58
#